data_AF-A0A7C4LDQ3-F1
#
_entry.id   AF-A0A7C4LDQ3-F1
#
_cell.length_a   1.000
_cell.length_b   1.000
_cell.length_c   1.000
_cell.angle_alpha   90.00
_cell.angle_beta   90.00
_cell.angle_gamma   90.00
#
_symmetry.space_group_name_H-M   'P 1'
#
loop_
_entity.id
_entity.type
_entity.pdbx_description
1 polymer ?
#
loop_
_entity_poly.entity_id
_entity_poly.type
_entity_poly.pdbx_seq_one_letter_code
_entity_poly.pdbx_strand_id
1 'polypeptide(L)'
;MTIAAPDLAAAGHAHTWWRRIGVSILPGPTTPLLEEVLRHLREHFRAHGHSVQAAPDDATDVLVTTAAFGEPVNWRESVMLTARRRFGLKRTPTTYTFIHVTPGELQARLGQLEAALAHEPPDPEDFQFPGLAPSAFRTLVEQGRRGGPMMTLIRVLQAQSKCIRIALIVGGPQPEAAYYFDLVGAHPRVAATEREAFYADMVRRVVTSVSTHEVTQHQVIPERLTRAEWDALSAPGAMRAAGHELGRRGFFTEMIRIADLVNVPALGDAIASQYSEGCFATWEPAVDGLIATITGSARPVEKENLTDDELALIVGVRPDGQGAVVQHVDGKRNDSPSSEAVELIEMDAALPRVRLGAEWGAAAGRWAPVARSKLHGHRGIAAYDPRRVEFVPLDPPFYRYLVSCATDAQARAIKAAFARSRALQNPDDPRQAVFTVLPGHGVVIAEKWVA
;
A
#
# COMPACT_ATOMS: atom_id res chain seq x y z
N MET A 1 9.87 -18.42 15.92
CA MET A 1 8.81 -19.14 15.17
C MET A 1 8.72 -18.55 13.77
N THR A 2 8.40 -19.37 12.75
CA THR A 2 8.01 -18.89 11.42
C THR A 2 6.59 -18.32 11.49
N ILE A 3 6.27 -17.34 10.65
CA ILE A 3 4.91 -16.80 10.56
C ILE A 3 4.05 -17.84 9.85
N ALA A 4 3.16 -18.51 10.60
CA ALA A 4 2.08 -19.26 9.98
C ALA A 4 1.03 -18.25 9.51
N ALA A 5 0.74 -18.22 8.21
CA ALA A 5 -0.44 -17.53 7.72
C ALA A 5 -1.68 -18.11 8.42
N PRO A 6 -2.71 -17.30 8.72
CA PRO A 6 -3.98 -17.86 9.19
C PRO A 6 -4.44 -18.95 8.22
N ASP A 7 -5.14 -19.97 8.70
CA ASP A 7 -5.77 -20.95 7.83
C ASP A 7 -6.82 -20.25 6.95
N LEU A 8 -6.40 -19.84 5.75
CA LEU A 8 -7.22 -19.10 4.79
C LEU A 8 -8.34 -19.97 4.21
N ALA A 9 -8.27 -21.30 4.37
CA ALA A 9 -9.32 -22.21 3.93
C ALA A 9 -10.49 -22.25 4.93
N ALA A 10 -10.21 -22.10 6.24
CA ALA A 10 -11.23 -22.02 7.29
C ALA A 10 -11.83 -20.60 7.47
N ALA A 11 -11.12 -19.58 6.98
CA ALA A 11 -11.50 -18.18 7.06
C ALA A 11 -12.68 -17.83 6.13
N GLY A 12 -13.85 -17.57 6.71
CA GLY A 12 -15.03 -17.14 5.96
C GLY A 12 -14.80 -15.87 5.13
N HIS A 13 -15.54 -15.75 4.02
CA HIS A 13 -15.53 -14.57 3.14
C HIS A 13 -16.37 -13.41 3.67
N ALA A 14 -16.98 -13.57 4.85
CA ALA A 14 -17.97 -12.66 5.38
C ALA A 14 -17.30 -11.38 5.89
N HIS A 15 -17.56 -10.28 5.21
CA HIS A 15 -17.26 -8.94 5.67
C HIS A 15 -18.23 -7.95 5.04
N THR A 16 -18.35 -6.75 5.61
CA THR A 16 -19.43 -5.79 5.27
C THR A 16 -18.96 -4.61 4.41
N TRP A 17 -17.67 -4.51 4.12
CA TRP A 17 -17.10 -3.32 3.49
C TRP A 17 -17.23 -3.29 1.96
N TRP A 18 -17.70 -4.35 1.28
CA TRP A 18 -17.99 -4.26 -0.15
C TRP A 18 -19.28 -3.49 -0.42
N ARG A 19 -19.20 -2.56 -1.35
CA ARG A 19 -20.38 -1.86 -1.89
C ARG A 19 -20.75 -2.38 -3.27
N ARG A 20 -21.98 -2.10 -3.69
CA ARG A 20 -22.36 -2.26 -5.11
C ARG A 20 -21.61 -1.22 -5.95
N ILE A 21 -21.25 -1.61 -7.16
CA ILE A 21 -20.42 -0.79 -8.06
C ILE A 21 -20.99 -0.76 -9.47
N GLY A 22 -20.70 0.31 -10.20
CA GLY A 22 -20.85 0.38 -11.66
C GLY A 22 -19.58 -0.07 -12.37
N VAL A 23 -19.70 -0.99 -13.32
CA VAL A 23 -18.59 -1.53 -14.11
C VAL A 23 -18.90 -1.37 -15.59
N SER A 24 -17.96 -0.82 -16.35
CA SER A 24 -17.99 -0.87 -17.81
C SER A 24 -16.77 -1.63 -18.35
N ILE A 25 -17.01 -2.55 -19.28
CA ILE A 25 -15.97 -3.37 -19.93
C ILE A 25 -15.75 -2.80 -21.32
N LEU A 26 -14.55 -2.28 -21.57
CA LEU A 26 -14.09 -1.64 -22.79
C LEU A 26 -12.91 -2.43 -23.38
N PRO A 27 -13.14 -3.56 -24.07
CA PRO A 27 -12.05 -4.38 -24.58
C PRO A 27 -11.18 -3.60 -25.58
N GLY A 28 -9.86 -3.74 -25.43
CA GLY A 28 -8.86 -3.36 -26.42
C GLY A 28 -8.46 -4.59 -27.24
N PRO A 29 -7.16 -4.78 -27.55
CA PRO A 29 -6.65 -6.03 -28.11
C PRO A 29 -7.03 -7.22 -27.22
N THR A 30 -7.46 -8.34 -27.82
CA THR A 30 -7.93 -9.50 -27.09
C THR A 30 -7.39 -10.80 -27.68
N THR A 31 -7.52 -11.86 -26.91
CA THR A 31 -7.30 -13.25 -27.31
C THR A 31 -8.58 -14.05 -27.04
N PRO A 32 -8.75 -15.26 -27.59
CA PRO A 32 -9.89 -16.10 -27.27
C PRO A 32 -10.08 -16.33 -25.77
N LEU A 33 -8.97 -16.47 -25.01
CA LEU A 33 -9.03 -16.63 -23.56
C LEU A 33 -9.53 -15.34 -22.86
N LEU A 34 -9.05 -14.16 -23.27
CA LEU A 34 -9.53 -12.90 -22.70
C LEU A 34 -11.01 -12.66 -23.00
N GLU A 35 -11.49 -12.99 -24.20
CA GLU A 35 -12.91 -12.88 -24.54
C GLU A 35 -13.77 -13.74 -23.59
N GLU A 36 -13.34 -14.98 -23.33
CA GLU A 36 -13.99 -15.89 -22.39
C GLU A 36 -13.97 -15.33 -20.96
N VAL A 37 -12.80 -14.85 -20.49
CA VAL A 37 -12.65 -14.25 -19.17
C VAL A 37 -13.55 -13.03 -19.00
N LEU A 38 -13.57 -12.11 -19.97
CA LEU A 38 -14.39 -10.91 -19.92
C LEU A 38 -15.89 -11.25 -19.94
N ARG A 39 -16.30 -12.29 -20.68
CA ARG A 39 -17.68 -12.79 -20.66
C ARG A 39 -18.07 -13.30 -19.27
N HIS A 40 -17.26 -14.16 -18.67
CA HIS A 40 -17.55 -14.68 -17.33
C HIS A 40 -17.48 -13.63 -16.24
N LEU A 41 -16.55 -12.69 -16.34
CA LEU A 41 -16.44 -11.57 -15.44
C LEU A 41 -17.73 -10.74 -15.46
N ARG A 42 -18.28 -10.49 -16.65
CA ARG A 42 -19.56 -9.79 -16.83
C ARG A 42 -20.72 -10.53 -16.15
N GLU A 43 -20.80 -11.85 -16.35
CA GLU A 43 -21.81 -12.70 -15.73
C GLU A 43 -21.72 -12.67 -14.21
N HIS A 44 -20.50 -12.78 -13.67
CA HIS A 44 -20.25 -12.78 -12.23
C HIS A 44 -20.52 -11.42 -11.59
N PHE A 45 -20.18 -10.30 -12.24
CA PHE A 45 -20.56 -8.98 -11.73
C PHE A 45 -22.08 -8.86 -11.56
N ARG A 46 -22.85 -9.31 -12.56
CA ARG A 46 -24.32 -9.30 -12.49
C ARG A 46 -24.84 -10.24 -11.41
N ALA A 47 -24.30 -11.45 -11.32
CA ALA A 47 -24.70 -12.43 -10.31
C ALA A 47 -24.44 -11.94 -8.87
N HIS A 48 -23.41 -11.12 -8.67
CA HIS A 48 -23.09 -10.48 -7.39
C HIS A 48 -23.84 -9.15 -7.16
N GLY A 49 -24.77 -8.77 -8.05
CA GLY A 49 -25.62 -7.60 -7.90
C GLY A 49 -24.96 -6.26 -8.27
N HIS A 50 -23.85 -6.29 -9.02
CA HIS A 50 -23.21 -5.08 -9.56
C HIS A 50 -23.85 -4.65 -10.88
N SER A 51 -23.74 -3.37 -11.21
CA SER A 51 -24.27 -2.81 -12.45
C SER A 51 -23.24 -2.93 -13.56
N VAL A 52 -23.51 -3.75 -14.57
CA VAL A 52 -22.69 -3.81 -15.80
C VAL A 52 -23.29 -2.86 -16.83
N GLN A 53 -22.54 -1.80 -17.13
CA GLN A 53 -22.95 -0.72 -18.00
C GLN A 53 -22.48 -0.97 -19.44
N ALA A 54 -23.30 -0.56 -20.41
CA ALA A 54 -22.95 -0.66 -21.83
C ALA A 54 -21.91 0.40 -22.25
N ALA A 55 -21.94 1.57 -21.61
CA ALA A 55 -20.99 2.64 -21.79
C ALA A 55 -20.69 3.30 -20.42
N PRO A 56 -19.49 3.86 -20.21
CA PRO A 56 -19.18 4.58 -18.98
C PRO A 56 -20.03 5.84 -18.80
N ASP A 57 -20.48 6.07 -17.58
CA ASP A 57 -21.12 7.29 -17.08
C ASP A 57 -20.55 7.71 -15.71
N ASP A 58 -21.11 8.77 -15.09
CA ASP A 58 -20.68 9.27 -13.77
C ASP A 58 -20.88 8.25 -12.62
N ALA A 59 -21.72 7.23 -12.80
CA ALA A 59 -21.93 6.14 -11.85
C ALA A 59 -20.93 4.99 -12.04
N THR A 60 -20.07 5.04 -13.06
CA THR A 60 -18.99 4.06 -13.28
C THR A 60 -17.94 4.18 -12.17
N ASP A 61 -17.72 3.09 -11.45
CA ASP A 61 -16.65 2.97 -10.46
C ASP A 61 -15.42 2.31 -11.06
N VAL A 62 -15.63 1.33 -11.95
CA VAL A 62 -14.57 0.52 -12.54
C VAL A 62 -14.68 0.46 -14.06
N LEU A 63 -13.54 0.62 -14.71
CA LEU A 63 -13.32 0.33 -16.12
C LEU A 63 -12.44 -0.92 -16.24
N VAL A 64 -12.87 -1.89 -17.05
CA VAL A 64 -12.06 -3.05 -17.40
C VAL A 64 -11.68 -2.95 -18.87
N THR A 65 -10.38 -2.95 -19.17
CA THR A 65 -9.83 -2.94 -20.53
C THR A 65 -8.86 -4.09 -20.72
N THR A 66 -8.38 -4.31 -21.94
CA THR A 66 -7.35 -5.30 -22.25
C THR A 66 -6.15 -4.68 -22.96
N ALA A 67 -4.99 -5.33 -22.87
CA ALA A 67 -3.78 -5.00 -23.61
C ALA A 67 -3.01 -6.29 -23.99
N ALA A 68 -2.24 -6.22 -25.07
CA ALA A 68 -1.37 -7.31 -25.49
C ALA A 68 -0.14 -7.43 -24.56
N PHE A 69 0.31 -8.67 -24.33
CA PHE A 69 1.47 -8.93 -23.49
C PHE A 69 2.76 -8.49 -24.19
N GLY A 70 3.56 -7.67 -23.51
CA GLY A 70 4.86 -7.21 -24.03
C GLY A 70 4.77 -6.04 -25.02
N GLU A 71 3.57 -5.53 -25.32
CA GLU A 71 3.35 -4.45 -26.28
C GLU A 71 2.90 -3.15 -25.61
N PRO A 72 3.51 -1.99 -25.95
CA PRO A 72 3.15 -0.72 -25.34
C PRO A 72 1.84 -0.16 -25.92
N VAL A 73 0.92 0.20 -25.04
CA VAL A 73 -0.29 0.95 -25.36
C VAL A 73 0.08 2.43 -25.56
N ASN A 74 -0.42 3.05 -26.63
CA ASN A 74 -0.30 4.48 -26.83
C ASN A 74 -1.01 5.22 -25.68
N TRP A 75 -0.35 6.19 -25.06
CA TRP A 75 -0.94 6.90 -23.92
C TRP A 75 -2.26 7.62 -24.27
N ARG A 76 -2.47 7.99 -25.55
CA ARG A 76 -3.72 8.58 -26.04
C ARG A 76 -4.87 7.56 -26.17
N GLU A 77 -4.54 6.29 -26.14
CA GLU A 77 -5.50 5.17 -26.20
C GLU A 77 -5.68 4.50 -24.84
N SER A 78 -4.79 4.78 -23.88
CA SER A 78 -4.91 4.28 -22.50
C SER A 78 -6.23 4.72 -21.89
N VAL A 79 -7.06 3.73 -21.53
CA VAL A 79 -8.33 3.94 -20.83
C VAL A 79 -8.09 4.65 -19.49
N MET A 80 -7.06 4.28 -18.74
CA MET A 80 -6.74 4.92 -17.46
C MET A 80 -6.46 6.42 -17.62
N LEU A 81 -5.74 6.82 -18.67
CA LEU A 81 -5.35 8.22 -18.86
C LEU A 81 -6.43 9.05 -19.57
N THR A 82 -7.25 8.43 -20.40
CA THR A 82 -8.13 9.16 -21.31
C THR A 82 -9.62 9.01 -21.03
N ALA A 83 -10.07 7.99 -20.29
CA ALA A 83 -11.49 7.68 -20.12
C ALA A 83 -12.31 8.86 -19.61
N ARG A 84 -11.82 9.59 -18.60
CA ARG A 84 -12.53 10.75 -18.05
C ARG A 84 -12.85 11.77 -19.15
N ARG A 85 -11.87 12.15 -19.96
CA ARG A 85 -12.05 13.11 -21.05
C ARG A 85 -12.85 12.50 -22.21
N ARG A 86 -12.54 11.25 -22.59
CA ARG A 86 -13.17 10.53 -23.70
C ARG A 86 -14.68 10.34 -23.52
N PHE A 87 -15.12 10.11 -22.28
CA PHE A 87 -16.53 9.85 -21.94
C PHE A 87 -17.20 11.00 -21.17
N GLY A 88 -16.52 12.14 -20.98
CA GLY A 88 -17.10 13.30 -20.31
C GLY A 88 -17.41 13.09 -18.82
N LEU A 89 -16.63 12.26 -18.12
CA LEU A 89 -16.88 11.88 -16.73
C LEU A 89 -16.43 12.98 -15.75
N LYS A 90 -17.16 13.15 -14.65
CA LYS A 90 -16.79 14.09 -13.59
C LYS A 90 -15.51 13.68 -12.84
N ARG A 91 -15.36 12.37 -12.61
CA ARG A 91 -14.22 11.74 -11.93
C ARG A 91 -13.60 10.66 -12.81
N THR A 92 -12.35 10.30 -12.55
CA THR A 92 -11.68 9.17 -13.22
C THR A 92 -12.05 7.88 -12.49
N PRO A 93 -12.75 6.92 -13.14
CA PRO A 93 -13.01 5.62 -12.55
C PRO A 93 -11.72 4.81 -12.39
N THR A 94 -11.72 3.85 -11.46
CA THR A 94 -10.60 2.91 -11.31
C THR A 94 -10.51 2.04 -12.56
N THR A 95 -9.34 1.95 -13.18
CA THR A 95 -9.14 1.14 -14.39
C THR A 95 -8.33 -0.10 -14.07
N TYR A 96 -8.78 -1.27 -14.55
CA TYR A 96 -8.03 -2.52 -14.61
C TYR A 96 -7.70 -2.87 -16.05
N THR A 97 -6.44 -3.20 -16.32
CA THR A 97 -6.03 -3.78 -17.60
C THR A 97 -5.81 -5.29 -17.44
N PHE A 98 -6.55 -6.08 -18.22
CA PHE A 98 -6.37 -7.51 -18.31
C PHE A 98 -5.39 -7.84 -19.43
N ILE A 99 -4.38 -8.65 -19.12
CA ILE A 99 -3.34 -9.06 -20.05
C ILE A 99 -3.30 -10.59 -20.03
N HIS A 100 -3.27 -11.22 -21.20
CA HIS A 100 -3.13 -12.67 -21.31
C HIS A 100 -1.71 -13.04 -21.68
N VAL A 101 -1.17 -14.04 -20.99
CA VAL A 101 0.11 -14.68 -21.29
C VAL A 101 -0.05 -16.20 -21.20
N THR A 102 0.65 -16.95 -22.05
CA THR A 102 0.72 -18.41 -21.89
C THR A 102 1.69 -18.79 -20.76
N PRO A 103 1.57 -19.99 -20.17
CA PRO A 103 2.54 -20.45 -19.16
C PRO A 103 3.99 -20.44 -19.66
N GLY A 104 4.20 -20.83 -20.92
CA GLY A 104 5.53 -20.86 -21.54
C GLY A 104 6.14 -19.47 -21.73
N GLU A 105 5.36 -18.50 -22.21
CA GLU A 105 5.81 -17.11 -22.37
C GLU A 105 6.14 -16.48 -21.02
N LEU A 106 5.31 -16.73 -19.99
CA LEU A 106 5.56 -16.22 -18.65
C LEU A 106 6.85 -16.81 -18.07
N GLN A 107 7.03 -18.13 -18.17
CA GLN A 107 8.23 -18.80 -17.67
C GLN A 107 9.49 -18.30 -18.39
N ALA A 108 9.44 -18.17 -19.72
CA ALA A 108 10.56 -17.66 -20.51
C ALA A 108 10.92 -16.22 -20.09
N ARG A 109 9.92 -15.34 -19.90
CA ARG A 109 10.15 -13.96 -19.48
C ARG A 109 10.73 -13.87 -18.07
N LEU A 110 10.21 -14.66 -17.13
CA LEU A 110 10.72 -14.70 -15.77
C LEU A 110 12.16 -15.23 -15.72
N GLY A 111 12.48 -16.27 -16.48
CA GLY A 111 13.84 -16.81 -16.58
C GLY A 111 14.83 -15.81 -17.18
N GLN A 112 14.42 -15.07 -18.21
CA GLN A 112 15.24 -13.97 -18.76
C GLN A 112 15.51 -12.89 -17.69
N LEU A 113 14.48 -12.45 -16.98
CA LEU A 113 14.61 -11.44 -15.93
C LEU A 113 15.45 -11.93 -14.75
N GLU A 114 15.34 -13.21 -14.39
CA GLU A 114 16.17 -13.82 -13.35
C GLU A 114 17.66 -13.81 -13.74
N ALA A 115 17.98 -14.18 -14.98
CA ALA A 115 19.35 -14.11 -15.50
C ALA A 115 19.87 -12.66 -15.54
N ALA A 116 19.06 -11.71 -16.04
CA ALA A 116 19.40 -10.29 -16.08
C ALA A 116 19.68 -9.70 -14.68
N LEU A 117 18.87 -10.06 -13.69
CA LEU A 117 19.03 -9.60 -12.30
C LEU A 117 20.26 -10.19 -11.61
N ALA A 118 20.83 -11.27 -12.14
CA ALA A 118 22.05 -11.89 -11.61
C ALA A 118 23.34 -11.23 -12.12
N HIS A 119 23.29 -10.36 -13.13
CA HIS A 119 24.46 -9.62 -13.61
C HIS A 119 24.95 -8.58 -12.59
N GLU A 120 26.26 -8.56 -12.34
CA GLU A 120 26.92 -7.59 -11.48
C GLU A 120 28.19 -7.04 -12.17
N PRO A 121 28.23 -5.75 -12.58
CA PRO A 121 27.14 -4.78 -12.47
C PRO A 121 25.95 -5.13 -13.40
N PRO A 122 24.73 -4.62 -13.12
CA PRO A 122 23.59 -4.80 -14.01
C PRO A 122 23.87 -4.26 -15.42
N ASP A 123 23.52 -5.02 -16.46
CA ASP A 123 23.62 -4.60 -17.85
C ASP A 123 22.31 -3.90 -18.29
N PRO A 124 22.34 -2.60 -18.66
CA PRO A 124 21.15 -1.90 -19.14
C PRO A 124 20.46 -2.55 -20.35
N GLU A 125 21.20 -3.26 -21.21
CA GLU A 125 20.67 -3.90 -22.42
C GLU A 125 19.67 -5.02 -22.07
N ASP A 126 19.87 -5.73 -20.96
CA ASP A 126 18.95 -6.79 -20.51
C ASP A 126 17.57 -6.28 -20.09
N PHE A 127 17.45 -4.97 -19.85
CA PHE A 127 16.24 -4.31 -19.38
C PHE A 127 15.63 -3.38 -20.43
N GLN A 128 16.00 -3.54 -21.70
CA GLN A 128 15.35 -2.83 -22.80
C GLN A 128 14.00 -3.47 -23.15
N PHE A 129 12.93 -2.80 -22.73
CA PHE A 129 11.56 -3.19 -23.07
C PHE A 129 10.88 -2.12 -23.94
N PRO A 130 10.09 -2.53 -24.95
CA PRO A 130 9.35 -1.58 -25.79
C PRO A 130 8.49 -0.63 -24.95
N GLY A 131 8.64 0.67 -25.21
CA GLY A 131 7.83 1.73 -24.59
C GLY A 131 8.32 2.23 -23.22
N LEU A 132 9.48 1.75 -22.74
CA LEU A 132 10.14 2.27 -21.53
C LEU A 132 11.25 3.26 -21.88
N ALA A 133 11.59 4.14 -20.94
CA ALA A 133 12.71 5.07 -21.08
C ALA A 133 14.06 4.34 -20.94
N PRO A 134 15.16 4.81 -21.58
CA PRO A 134 16.48 4.19 -21.43
C PRO A 134 16.98 4.11 -19.99
N SER A 135 16.58 5.05 -19.12
CA SER A 135 16.93 5.04 -17.69
C SER A 135 16.11 4.07 -16.84
N ALA A 136 15.06 3.47 -17.39
CA ALA A 136 14.12 2.65 -16.62
C ALA A 136 14.77 1.41 -16.01
N PHE A 137 15.89 0.93 -16.58
CA PHE A 137 16.63 -0.23 -16.06
C PHE A 137 16.98 -0.08 -14.58
N ARG A 138 17.30 1.12 -14.10
CA ARG A 138 17.64 1.37 -12.69
C ARG A 138 16.49 0.98 -11.77
N THR A 139 15.30 1.46 -12.10
CA THR A 139 14.07 1.13 -11.37
C THR A 139 13.73 -0.35 -11.49
N LEU A 140 13.89 -0.94 -12.68
CA LEU A 140 13.60 -2.36 -12.92
C LEU A 140 14.52 -3.28 -12.13
N VAL A 141 15.82 -2.95 -12.05
CA VAL A 141 16.82 -3.67 -11.26
C VAL A 141 16.52 -3.54 -9.77
N GLU A 142 16.28 -2.33 -9.27
CA GLU A 142 15.97 -2.10 -7.85
C GLU A 142 14.72 -2.88 -7.42
N GLN A 143 13.68 -2.84 -8.25
CA GLN A 143 12.45 -3.60 -8.01
C GLN A 143 12.67 -5.12 -8.08
N GLY A 144 13.49 -5.59 -9.03
CA GLY A 144 13.81 -7.00 -9.18
C GLY A 144 14.66 -7.55 -8.04
N ARG A 145 15.66 -6.79 -7.57
CA ARG A 145 16.47 -7.16 -6.39
C ARG A 145 15.62 -7.29 -5.14
N ARG A 146 14.53 -6.53 -5.03
CA ARG A 146 13.61 -6.55 -3.89
C ARG A 146 12.54 -7.65 -3.98
N GLY A 147 11.92 -7.79 -5.14
CA GLY A 147 10.70 -8.60 -5.32
C GLY A 147 10.84 -9.75 -6.32
N GLY A 148 12.05 -10.01 -6.81
CA GLY A 148 12.34 -11.01 -7.81
C GLY A 148 11.90 -10.63 -9.22
N PRO A 149 12.08 -11.55 -10.20
CA PRO A 149 11.79 -11.29 -11.62
C PRO A 149 10.31 -10.92 -11.87
N MET A 150 9.38 -11.44 -11.07
CA MET A 150 7.97 -11.06 -11.16
C MET A 150 7.76 -9.57 -10.89
N MET A 151 8.46 -8.99 -9.91
CA MET A 151 8.33 -7.57 -9.60
C MET A 151 8.83 -6.68 -10.75
N THR A 152 9.92 -7.08 -11.40
CA THR A 152 10.40 -6.41 -12.61
C THR A 152 9.37 -6.50 -13.73
N LEU A 153 8.80 -7.69 -13.97
CA LEU A 153 7.76 -7.88 -14.98
C LEU A 153 6.53 -6.99 -14.74
N ILE A 154 6.08 -6.85 -13.49
CA ILE A 154 4.96 -5.97 -13.13
C ILE A 154 5.21 -4.54 -13.61
N ARG A 155 6.40 -4.00 -13.35
CA ARG A 155 6.76 -2.63 -13.75
C ARG A 155 6.78 -2.46 -15.25
N VAL A 156 7.29 -3.46 -15.98
CA VAL A 156 7.25 -3.47 -17.45
C VAL A 156 5.80 -3.43 -17.92
N LEU A 157 4.93 -4.30 -17.40
CA LEU A 157 3.52 -4.36 -17.82
C LEU A 157 2.73 -3.11 -17.43
N GLN A 158 2.98 -2.52 -16.26
CA GLN A 158 2.38 -1.24 -15.85
C GLN A 158 2.80 -0.09 -16.77
N ALA A 159 4.08 -0.03 -17.11
CA ALA A 159 4.63 0.93 -18.05
C ALA A 159 4.08 0.75 -19.46
N GLN A 160 3.95 -0.47 -19.94
CA GLN A 160 3.45 -0.78 -21.29
C GLN A 160 1.94 -0.53 -21.42
N SER A 161 1.15 -1.02 -20.47
CA SER A 161 -0.31 -0.84 -20.47
C SER A 161 -0.77 0.56 -20.09
N LYS A 162 0.16 1.40 -19.57
CA LYS A 162 -0.15 2.72 -18.99
C LYS A 162 -1.25 2.61 -17.92
N CYS A 163 -1.19 1.54 -17.12
CA CYS A 163 -2.16 1.23 -16.09
C CYS A 163 -1.46 0.72 -14.84
N ILE A 164 -1.89 1.19 -13.66
CA ILE A 164 -1.35 0.72 -12.38
C ILE A 164 -1.91 -0.66 -12.05
N ARG A 165 -3.21 -0.88 -12.24
CA ARG A 165 -3.89 -2.11 -11.82
C ARG A 165 -3.99 -3.09 -12.98
N ILE A 166 -3.30 -4.21 -12.85
CA ILE A 166 -3.26 -5.25 -13.89
C ILE A 166 -3.78 -6.57 -13.33
N ALA A 167 -4.54 -7.29 -14.15
CA ALA A 167 -4.80 -8.70 -13.96
C ALA A 167 -4.10 -9.47 -15.08
N LEU A 168 -3.00 -10.16 -14.75
CA LEU A 168 -2.28 -11.01 -15.69
C LEU A 168 -2.90 -12.40 -15.66
N ILE A 169 -3.65 -12.74 -16.71
CA ILE A 169 -4.31 -14.02 -16.91
C ILE A 169 -3.31 -14.98 -17.55
N VAL A 170 -3.04 -16.09 -16.87
CA VAL A 170 -2.13 -17.14 -17.32
C VAL A 170 -2.95 -18.33 -17.77
N GLY A 171 -2.74 -18.79 -19.01
CA GLY A 171 -3.39 -19.99 -19.51
C GLY A 171 -3.22 -20.18 -21.01
N GLY A 172 -3.58 -21.37 -21.49
CA GLY A 172 -3.71 -21.68 -22.91
C GLY A 172 -5.15 -21.43 -23.39
N PRO A 173 -5.92 -22.49 -23.72
CA PRO A 173 -7.34 -22.38 -24.04
C PRO A 173 -8.24 -22.02 -22.86
N GLN A 174 -7.78 -22.27 -21.63
CA GLN A 174 -8.52 -22.03 -20.39
C GLN A 174 -7.60 -21.33 -19.37
N PRO A 175 -8.15 -20.56 -18.42
CA PRO A 175 -7.33 -19.91 -17.41
C PRO A 175 -6.76 -20.98 -16.45
N GLU A 176 -5.47 -20.88 -16.16
CA GLU A 176 -4.78 -21.71 -15.16
C GLU A 176 -4.55 -20.91 -13.85
N ALA A 177 -4.28 -19.61 -13.99
CA ALA A 177 -4.12 -18.71 -12.86
C ALA A 177 -4.34 -17.24 -13.27
N ALA A 178 -4.52 -16.38 -12.29
CA ALA A 178 -4.38 -14.94 -12.43
C ALA A 178 -3.38 -14.41 -11.40
N TYR A 179 -2.51 -13.50 -11.84
CA TYR A 179 -1.76 -12.62 -10.95
C TYR A 179 -2.40 -11.25 -10.93
N TYR A 180 -2.56 -10.67 -9.74
CA TYR A 180 -3.09 -9.32 -9.59
C TYR A 180 -1.96 -8.38 -9.20
N PHE A 181 -1.80 -7.31 -9.97
CA PHE A 181 -0.83 -6.25 -9.72
C PHE A 181 -1.59 -4.96 -9.46
N ASP A 182 -2.34 -4.93 -8.36
CA ASP A 182 -3.24 -3.85 -7.96
C ASP A 182 -2.73 -3.04 -6.76
N LEU A 183 -1.65 -3.51 -6.14
CA LEU A 183 -0.94 -2.88 -5.03
C LEU A 183 0.54 -2.62 -5.36
N VAL A 184 1.16 -1.73 -4.59
CA VAL A 184 2.50 -1.17 -4.84
C VAL A 184 3.57 -2.26 -4.98
N GLY A 185 3.49 -3.37 -4.26
CA GLY A 185 4.49 -4.45 -4.30
C GLY A 185 3.93 -5.86 -4.18
N ALA A 186 2.63 -6.05 -4.42
CA ALA A 186 1.98 -7.35 -4.29
C ALA A 186 1.79 -8.01 -5.67
N HIS A 187 1.88 -9.33 -5.69
CA HIS A 187 1.48 -10.16 -6.83
C HIS A 187 0.75 -11.43 -6.38
N PRO A 188 -0.37 -11.31 -5.64
CA PRO A 188 -1.14 -12.49 -5.26
C PRO A 188 -1.52 -13.30 -6.51
N ARG A 189 -1.23 -14.60 -6.43
CA ARG A 189 -1.59 -15.58 -7.44
C ARG A 189 -2.84 -16.33 -6.99
N VAL A 190 -3.82 -16.41 -7.86
CA VAL A 190 -5.01 -17.24 -7.67
C VAL A 190 -5.01 -18.32 -8.73
N ALA A 191 -5.02 -19.58 -8.33
CA ALA A 191 -5.16 -20.70 -9.25
C ALA A 191 -6.62 -20.86 -9.69
N ALA A 192 -6.84 -21.18 -10.96
CA ALA A 192 -8.15 -21.43 -11.53
C ALA A 192 -8.57 -22.91 -11.35
N THR A 193 -8.49 -23.43 -10.12
CA THR A 193 -8.80 -24.84 -9.83
C THR A 193 -10.29 -25.15 -9.90
N GLU A 194 -11.14 -24.19 -9.56
CA GLU A 194 -12.60 -24.27 -9.63
C GLU A 194 -13.10 -22.99 -10.29
N ARG A 195 -13.87 -23.14 -11.37
CA ARG A 195 -14.16 -22.06 -12.32
C ARG A 195 -15.01 -20.96 -11.70
N GLU A 196 -16.08 -21.34 -11.01
CA GLU A 196 -17.00 -20.37 -10.41
C GLU A 196 -16.31 -19.62 -9.26
N ALA A 197 -15.57 -20.34 -8.41
CA ALA A 197 -14.79 -19.73 -7.34
C ALA A 197 -13.71 -18.77 -7.87
N PHE A 198 -13.05 -19.11 -8.99
CA PHE A 198 -12.03 -18.27 -9.62
C PHE A 198 -12.60 -16.91 -10.09
N TYR A 199 -13.70 -16.93 -10.84
CA TYR A 199 -14.32 -15.68 -11.32
C TYR A 199 -14.99 -14.89 -10.19
N ALA A 200 -15.59 -15.56 -9.21
CA ALA A 200 -16.10 -14.90 -8.01
C ALA A 200 -14.97 -14.19 -7.23
N ASP A 201 -13.80 -14.82 -7.08
CA ASP A 201 -12.64 -14.20 -6.43
C ASP A 201 -12.13 -12.99 -7.21
N MET A 202 -12.06 -13.10 -8.54
CA MET A 202 -11.67 -12.02 -9.43
C MET A 202 -12.60 -10.79 -9.30
N VAL A 203 -13.91 -10.99 -9.34
CA VAL A 203 -14.90 -9.91 -9.10
C VAL A 203 -14.67 -9.27 -7.73
N ARG A 204 -14.51 -10.08 -6.68
CA ARG A 204 -14.32 -9.58 -5.31
C ARG A 204 -13.05 -8.76 -5.14
N ARG A 205 -11.95 -9.12 -5.80
CA ARG A 205 -10.71 -8.32 -5.81
C ARG A 205 -10.91 -6.96 -6.49
N VAL A 206 -11.58 -6.94 -7.64
CA VAL A 206 -11.91 -5.69 -8.32
C VAL A 206 -12.81 -4.81 -7.44
N VAL A 207 -13.86 -5.38 -6.87
CA VAL A 207 -14.79 -4.67 -5.96
C VAL A 207 -14.07 -4.14 -4.73
N THR A 208 -13.14 -4.92 -4.15
CA THR A 208 -12.31 -4.52 -3.01
C THR A 208 -11.60 -3.21 -3.27
N SER A 209 -10.94 -3.08 -4.43
CA SER A 209 -10.14 -1.90 -4.76
C SER A 209 -10.91 -0.58 -4.89
N VAL A 210 -12.25 -0.62 -4.98
CA VAL A 210 -13.12 0.56 -5.08
C VAL A 210 -14.14 0.66 -3.94
N SER A 211 -14.08 -0.28 -3.00
CA SER A 211 -14.94 -0.30 -1.81
C SER A 211 -14.25 0.31 -0.58
N THR A 212 -12.96 0.63 -0.69
CA THR A 212 -12.20 1.40 0.31
C THR A 212 -12.04 2.83 -0.16
N HIS A 213 -11.80 3.76 0.76
CA HIS A 213 -11.48 5.13 0.43
C HIS A 213 -10.19 5.58 1.11
N GLU A 214 -9.49 6.53 0.49
CA GLU A 214 -8.32 7.16 1.09
C GLU A 214 -8.72 7.96 2.35
N VAL A 215 -7.83 7.99 3.33
CA VAL A 215 -7.97 8.75 4.59
C VAL A 215 -6.82 9.75 4.76
N THR A 216 -6.55 10.48 3.68
CA THR A 216 -5.44 11.45 3.54
C THR A 216 -5.90 12.91 3.64
N GLN A 217 -7.19 13.17 3.87
CA GLN A 217 -7.75 14.51 3.98
C GLN A 217 -7.48 15.08 5.39
N HIS A 218 -6.21 15.35 5.70
CA HIS A 218 -5.81 15.86 7.01
C HIS A 218 -6.44 17.23 7.33
N GLN A 219 -6.71 17.48 8.60
CA GLN A 219 -7.26 18.75 9.09
C GLN A 219 -6.23 19.44 9.98
N VAL A 220 -5.94 20.71 9.70
CA VAL A 220 -5.09 21.55 10.54
C VAL A 220 -5.97 22.29 11.54
N ILE A 221 -5.60 22.27 12.82
CA ILE A 221 -6.28 23.06 13.87
C ILE A 221 -5.71 24.49 13.97
N PRO A 222 -6.50 25.48 14.44
CA PRO A 222 -6.03 26.86 14.57
C PRO A 222 -4.89 27.04 15.57
N GLU A 223 -4.89 26.27 16.65
CA GLU A 223 -3.86 26.31 17.68
C GLU A 223 -2.52 25.87 17.10
N ARG A 224 -1.45 26.61 17.43
CA ARG A 224 -0.10 26.30 16.99
C ARG A 224 0.81 26.09 18.19
N LEU A 225 1.77 25.19 18.04
CA LEU A 225 2.87 25.05 18.98
C LEU A 225 3.93 26.09 18.63
N THR A 226 4.40 26.83 19.61
CA THR A 226 5.52 27.78 19.39
C THR A 226 6.80 27.01 19.09
N ARG A 227 7.77 27.69 18.47
CA ARG A 227 9.08 27.10 18.20
C ARG A 227 9.80 26.67 19.48
N ALA A 228 9.73 27.48 20.54
CA ALA A 228 10.35 27.18 21.82
C ALA A 228 9.73 25.94 22.50
N GLU A 229 8.42 25.77 22.40
CA GLU A 229 7.73 24.57 22.89
C GLU A 229 8.15 23.33 22.10
N TRP A 230 8.25 23.43 20.77
CA TRP A 230 8.75 22.33 19.92
C TRP A 230 10.17 21.91 20.27
N ASP A 231 11.07 22.88 20.42
CA ASP A 231 12.49 22.63 20.71
C ASP A 231 12.69 22.01 22.11
N ALA A 232 11.72 22.18 23.02
CA ALA A 232 11.72 21.56 24.35
C ALA A 232 11.20 20.10 24.36
N LEU A 233 10.62 19.62 23.25
CA LEU A 233 10.11 18.25 23.14
C LEU A 233 11.25 17.24 23.01
N SER A 234 11.03 16.04 23.53
CA SER A 234 11.99 14.93 23.46
C SER A 234 11.86 14.12 22.17
N ALA A 235 10.62 13.96 21.69
CA ALA A 235 10.28 13.12 20.56
C ALA A 235 10.95 13.54 19.24
N PRO A 236 11.04 14.84 18.85
CA PRO A 236 11.70 15.22 17.60
C PRO A 236 13.16 14.78 17.52
N GLY A 237 13.91 14.92 18.63
CA GLY A 237 15.29 14.44 18.72
C GLY A 237 15.39 12.92 18.59
N ALA A 238 14.52 12.19 19.29
CA ALA A 238 14.46 10.72 19.22
C ALA A 238 14.10 10.22 17.81
N MET A 239 13.17 10.90 17.12
CA MET A 239 12.77 10.58 15.75
C MET A 239 13.93 10.73 14.75
N ARG A 240 14.75 11.78 14.88
CA ARG A 240 15.95 11.94 14.04
C ARG A 240 16.97 10.83 14.28
N ALA A 241 17.24 10.50 15.54
CA ALA A 241 18.13 9.39 15.89
C ALA A 241 17.61 8.05 15.35
N ALA A 242 16.31 7.79 15.48
CA ALA A 242 15.68 6.61 14.91
C ALA A 242 15.80 6.57 13.38
N GLY A 243 15.61 7.70 12.70
CA GLY A 243 15.83 7.83 11.25
C GLY A 243 17.23 7.39 10.83
N HIS A 244 18.27 7.91 11.47
CA HIS A 244 19.66 7.50 11.21
C HIS A 244 19.90 6.01 11.45
N GLU A 245 19.38 5.45 12.55
CA GLU A 245 19.54 4.02 12.85
C GLU A 245 18.80 3.11 11.85
N LEU A 246 17.61 3.52 11.41
CA LEU A 246 16.85 2.81 10.38
C LEU A 246 17.56 2.87 9.02
N GLY A 247 18.10 4.04 8.65
CA GLY A 247 18.91 4.25 7.45
C GLY A 247 20.16 3.37 7.43
N ARG A 248 20.93 3.34 8.52
CA ARG A 248 22.14 2.49 8.66
C ARG A 248 21.87 1.00 8.46
N ARG A 249 20.63 0.56 8.71
CA ARG A 249 20.18 -0.83 8.54
C ARG A 249 19.48 -1.08 7.21
N GLY A 250 19.41 -0.06 6.34
CA GLY A 250 18.69 -0.12 5.07
C GLY A 250 17.21 -0.47 5.29
N PHE A 251 16.58 0.01 6.35
CA PHE A 251 15.21 -0.39 6.67
C PHE A 251 14.21 0.13 5.63
N PHE A 252 14.34 1.41 5.26
CA PHE A 252 13.54 2.02 4.21
C PHE A 252 14.04 1.60 2.82
N THR A 253 13.14 1.67 1.85
CA THR A 253 13.41 1.37 0.44
C THR A 253 13.41 2.68 -0.32
N GLU A 254 14.15 2.76 -1.42
CA GLU A 254 14.14 3.94 -2.28
C GLU A 254 12.73 4.23 -2.82
N MET A 255 12.36 5.50 -2.88
CA MET A 255 11.14 5.94 -3.54
C MET A 255 11.22 5.67 -5.05
N ILE A 256 10.25 4.92 -5.57
CA ILE A 256 10.12 4.68 -7.00
C ILE A 256 9.27 5.81 -7.61
N ARG A 257 9.47 6.17 -8.88
CA ARG A 257 8.49 7.01 -9.60
C ARG A 257 8.16 6.35 -10.93
N ILE A 258 6.86 6.21 -11.28
CA ILE A 258 6.49 5.70 -12.62
C ILE A 258 7.01 6.62 -13.72
N ALA A 259 7.16 7.92 -13.44
CA ALA A 259 7.80 8.86 -14.34
C ALA A 259 9.23 8.43 -14.74
N ASP A 260 9.92 7.66 -13.89
CA ASP A 260 11.25 7.15 -14.19
C ASP A 260 11.20 5.93 -15.15
N LEU A 261 10.02 5.31 -15.32
CA LEU A 261 9.79 4.20 -16.24
C LEU A 261 9.35 4.67 -17.63
N VAL A 262 8.58 5.76 -17.72
CA VAL A 262 7.95 6.21 -18.98
C VAL A 262 7.92 7.74 -19.13
N ASN A 263 8.18 8.22 -20.34
CA ASN A 263 8.06 9.64 -20.70
C ASN A 263 6.63 9.99 -21.13
N VAL A 264 5.72 10.23 -20.18
CA VAL A 264 4.31 10.58 -20.46
C VAL A 264 3.93 11.93 -19.81
N PRO A 265 3.60 12.97 -20.59
CA PRO A 265 3.29 14.31 -20.06
C PRO A 265 2.11 14.39 -19.09
N ALA A 266 1.16 13.45 -19.15
CA ALA A 266 -0.08 13.45 -18.36
C ALA A 266 -0.06 12.48 -17.16
N LEU A 267 1.10 11.91 -16.82
CA LEU A 267 1.20 10.87 -15.80
C LEU A 267 1.03 11.39 -14.37
N GLY A 268 1.50 12.63 -14.10
CA GLY A 268 1.49 13.23 -12.77
C GLY A 268 0.09 13.49 -12.21
N ASP A 269 -0.90 13.75 -13.06
CA ASP A 269 -2.29 14.00 -12.64
C ASP A 269 -3.09 12.71 -12.44
N ALA A 270 -2.68 11.60 -13.08
CA ALA A 270 -3.40 10.33 -13.09
C ALA A 270 -2.89 9.33 -12.04
N ILE A 271 -1.70 9.59 -11.50
CA ILE A 271 -1.01 8.74 -10.54
C ILE A 271 -0.59 9.67 -9.42
N ALA A 272 -1.27 9.60 -8.27
CA ALA A 272 -0.74 10.22 -7.06
C ALA A 272 0.73 9.79 -6.94
N SER A 273 1.63 10.74 -6.69
CA SER A 273 3.09 10.59 -6.56
C SER A 273 3.49 9.71 -5.36
N GLN A 274 2.89 8.53 -5.28
CA GLN A 274 2.88 7.60 -4.16
C GLN A 274 3.65 6.36 -4.56
N TYR A 275 4.92 6.35 -4.20
CA TYR A 275 5.59 5.11 -3.88
C TYR A 275 6.04 5.27 -2.45
N SER A 276 5.27 4.69 -1.54
CA SER A 276 5.51 4.83 -0.12
C SER A 276 6.87 4.22 0.20
N GLU A 277 7.75 5.06 0.68
CA GLU A 277 8.72 4.70 1.68
C GLU A 277 7.94 4.53 3.00
N GLY A 278 8.19 3.49 3.78
CA GLY A 278 7.51 3.27 5.06
C GLY A 278 7.56 4.50 5.98
N CYS A 279 6.65 4.63 6.94
CA CYS A 279 6.59 5.76 7.86
C CYS A 279 6.80 5.33 9.31
N PHE A 280 7.18 6.27 10.17
CA PHE A 280 7.29 5.98 11.59
C PHE A 280 6.93 7.20 12.43
N ALA A 281 6.63 6.92 13.68
CA ALA A 281 6.15 7.92 14.62
C ALA A 281 6.42 7.53 16.07
N THR A 282 6.47 8.52 16.95
CA THR A 282 6.59 8.31 18.39
C THR A 282 5.71 9.28 19.16
N TRP A 283 5.14 8.80 20.27
CA TRP A 283 4.30 9.61 21.15
C TRP A 283 5.13 10.62 21.93
N GLU A 284 4.63 11.85 22.05
CA GLU A 284 5.19 12.93 22.85
C GLU A 284 4.23 13.28 24.01
N PRO A 285 4.51 12.80 25.24
CA PRO A 285 3.67 13.04 26.41
C PRO A 285 3.49 14.52 26.77
N ALA A 286 4.40 15.41 26.37
CA ALA A 286 4.30 16.84 26.66
C ALA A 286 3.12 17.52 25.97
N VAL A 287 2.78 17.08 24.75
CA VAL A 287 1.70 17.66 23.91
C VAL A 287 0.55 16.68 23.66
N ASP A 288 0.57 15.52 24.31
CA ASP A 288 -0.42 14.44 24.15
C ASP A 288 -0.69 14.09 22.67
N GLY A 289 0.38 13.97 21.89
CA GLY A 289 0.29 13.79 20.44
C GLY A 289 1.40 12.91 19.89
N LEU A 290 1.27 12.58 18.61
CA LEU A 290 2.17 11.71 17.88
C LEU A 290 3.06 12.55 16.94
N ILE A 291 4.38 12.47 17.12
CA ILE A 291 5.35 13.04 16.18
C ILE A 291 5.62 12.00 15.09
N ALA A 292 5.28 12.32 13.85
CA ALA A 292 5.36 11.39 12.72
C ALA A 292 6.15 11.96 11.55
N THR A 293 6.78 11.10 10.75
CA THR A 293 7.36 11.50 9.46
C THR A 293 6.29 12.03 8.51
N ILE A 294 6.63 13.04 7.71
CA ILE A 294 5.74 13.59 6.68
C ILE A 294 5.56 12.67 5.46
N THR A 295 4.60 13.02 4.59
CA THR A 295 4.42 12.35 3.29
C THR A 295 5.52 12.71 2.28
N GLY A 296 5.93 11.72 1.49
CA GLY A 296 6.83 11.91 0.34
C GLY A 296 6.13 12.42 -0.93
N SER A 297 4.81 12.61 -0.89
CA SER A 297 4.02 12.92 -2.09
C SER A 297 4.27 14.31 -2.66
N ALA A 298 4.62 15.28 -1.81
CA ALA A 298 4.95 16.65 -2.23
C ALA A 298 6.43 16.79 -2.64
N ARG A 299 7.32 16.05 -1.97
CA ARG A 299 8.76 15.99 -2.25
C ARG A 299 9.35 14.70 -1.67
N PRO A 300 10.44 14.16 -2.24
CA PRO A 300 11.17 13.06 -1.62
C PRO A 300 11.65 13.43 -0.21
N VAL A 301 11.63 12.44 0.69
CA VAL A 301 11.98 12.59 2.12
C VAL A 301 13.07 11.60 2.46
N GLU A 302 14.27 12.09 2.76
CA GLU A 302 15.37 11.24 3.22
C GLU A 302 15.13 10.85 4.68
N LYS A 303 14.43 9.74 4.91
CA LYS A 303 14.07 9.27 6.27
C LYS A 303 15.26 8.90 7.15
N GLU A 304 16.41 8.71 6.53
CA GLU A 304 17.70 8.51 7.20
C GLU A 304 18.38 9.80 7.66
N ASN A 305 17.86 10.98 7.27
CA ASN A 305 18.42 12.28 7.59
C ASN A 305 17.32 13.32 7.85
N LEU A 306 16.46 13.03 8.83
CA LEU A 306 15.32 13.88 9.17
C LEU A 306 15.78 15.21 9.81
N THR A 307 15.15 16.31 9.40
CA THR A 307 15.16 17.58 10.15
C THR A 307 13.81 17.79 10.83
N ASP A 308 13.65 18.91 11.54
CA ASP A 308 12.35 19.27 12.09
C ASP A 308 11.28 19.39 10.99
N ASP A 309 11.60 19.86 9.80
CA ASP A 309 10.63 20.08 8.74
C ASP A 309 10.11 18.77 8.11
N GLU A 310 10.77 17.64 8.35
CA GLU A 310 10.30 16.30 7.97
C GLU A 310 9.43 15.63 9.04
N LEU A 311 9.08 16.35 10.11
CA LEU A 311 8.23 15.86 11.20
C LEU A 311 6.93 16.67 11.31
N ALA A 312 5.80 15.98 11.46
CA ALA A 312 4.49 16.56 11.72
C ALA A 312 3.98 16.14 13.10
N LEU A 313 3.21 17.02 13.75
CA LEU A 313 2.53 16.74 15.02
C LEU A 313 1.07 16.38 14.74
N ILE A 314 0.71 15.14 15.03
CA ILE A 314 -0.65 14.62 14.91
C ILE A 314 -1.27 14.55 16.30
N VAL A 315 -2.44 15.15 16.48
CA VAL A 315 -3.13 15.25 17.79
C VAL A 315 -4.46 14.50 17.82
N GLY A 316 -4.86 13.88 16.72
CA GLY A 316 -6.06 13.05 16.67
C GLY A 316 -6.40 12.53 15.28
N VAL A 317 -7.60 11.97 15.17
CA VAL A 317 -8.26 11.64 13.90
C VAL A 317 -9.45 12.57 13.74
N ARG A 318 -9.73 13.01 12.52
CA ARG A 318 -10.91 13.81 12.22
C ARG A 318 -12.18 13.08 12.66
N PRO A 319 -13.23 13.79 13.10
CA PRO A 319 -14.48 13.14 13.48
C PRO A 319 -15.13 12.30 12.37
N ASP A 320 -14.89 12.66 11.11
CA ASP A 320 -15.38 11.93 9.93
C ASP A 320 -14.47 10.77 9.48
N GLY A 321 -13.33 10.56 10.15
CA GLY A 321 -12.36 9.51 9.82
C GLY A 321 -11.60 9.73 8.51
N GLN A 322 -11.78 10.86 7.82
CA GLN A 322 -11.19 11.09 6.49
C GLN A 322 -9.70 11.49 6.52
N GLY A 323 -9.14 11.69 7.71
CA GLY A 323 -7.74 12.05 7.88
C GLY A 323 -7.37 12.32 9.33
N ALA A 324 -6.06 12.46 9.57
CA ALA A 324 -5.51 12.89 10.84
C ALA A 324 -5.78 14.38 11.14
N VAL A 325 -5.79 14.74 12.43
CA VAL A 325 -5.81 16.12 12.93
C VAL A 325 -4.38 16.54 13.25
N VAL A 326 -3.94 17.64 12.68
CA VAL A 326 -2.55 18.10 12.69
C VAL A 326 -2.47 19.46 13.39
N GLN A 327 -1.52 19.59 14.30
CA GLN A 327 -1.20 20.86 14.94
C GLN A 327 0.08 21.43 14.32
N HIS A 328 0.00 22.64 13.79
CA HIS A 328 1.16 23.29 13.18
C HIS A 328 2.11 23.86 14.23
N VAL A 329 3.38 23.98 13.83
CA VAL A 329 4.46 24.53 14.65
C VAL A 329 4.97 25.81 13.99
N ASP A 330 5.19 26.85 14.79
CA ASP A 330 5.74 28.11 14.32
C ASP A 330 7.17 27.94 13.78
N GLY A 331 7.45 28.60 12.66
CA GLY A 331 8.76 28.58 12.01
C GLY A 331 9.11 27.28 11.27
N LYS A 332 8.22 26.27 11.26
CA LYS A 332 8.35 25.07 10.42
C LYS A 332 7.62 25.23 9.09
N ARG A 333 8.04 24.46 8.09
CA ARG A 333 7.32 24.39 6.79
C ARG A 333 5.92 23.80 6.93
N ASN A 334 5.72 22.93 7.93
CA ASN A 334 4.45 22.28 8.22
C ASN A 334 3.91 21.46 7.03
N ASP A 335 4.78 20.62 6.45
CA ASP A 335 4.35 19.64 5.45
C ASP A 335 3.34 18.66 6.07
N SER A 336 2.43 18.13 5.23
CA SER A 336 1.43 17.16 5.66
C SER A 336 2.08 15.89 6.24
N PRO A 337 1.48 15.26 7.27
CA PRO A 337 2.00 13.99 7.80
C PRO A 337 1.95 12.89 6.73
N SER A 338 2.54 11.72 7.04
CA SER A 338 2.42 10.52 6.21
C SER A 338 0.98 10.27 5.75
N SER A 339 0.79 9.75 4.52
CA SER A 339 -0.52 9.28 4.05
C SER A 339 -1.14 8.22 4.97
N GLU A 340 -0.29 7.49 5.71
CA GLU A 340 -0.67 6.47 6.68
C GLU A 340 -0.76 7.04 8.12
N ALA A 341 -0.90 8.35 8.28
CA ALA A 341 -1.01 8.97 9.61
C ALA A 341 -2.19 8.44 10.44
N VAL A 342 -3.33 8.15 9.78
CA VAL A 342 -4.56 7.71 10.46
C VAL A 342 -4.35 6.38 11.18
N GLU A 343 -3.79 5.37 10.52
CA GLU A 343 -3.55 4.07 11.17
C GLU A 343 -2.59 4.17 12.35
N LEU A 344 -1.58 5.04 12.26
CA LEU A 344 -0.59 5.22 13.33
C LEU A 344 -1.21 5.83 14.58
N ILE A 345 -2.12 6.79 14.47
CA ILE A 345 -2.74 7.38 15.66
C ILE A 345 -4.00 6.63 16.11
N GLU A 346 -4.81 6.14 15.17
CA GLU A 346 -6.08 5.49 15.51
C GLU A 346 -5.90 4.14 16.21
N MET A 347 -4.75 3.47 16.01
CA MET A 347 -4.45 2.23 16.72
C MET A 347 -4.44 2.39 18.25
N ASP A 348 -4.13 3.59 18.77
CA ASP A 348 -4.09 3.85 20.21
C ASP A 348 -5.50 3.88 20.83
N ALA A 349 -6.52 4.18 20.03
CA ALA A 349 -7.88 4.40 20.54
C ALA A 349 -8.50 3.16 21.21
N ALA A 350 -7.99 1.96 20.89
CA ALA A 350 -8.45 0.69 21.45
C ALA A 350 -7.49 0.11 22.51
N LEU A 351 -6.42 0.83 22.85
CA LEU A 351 -5.36 0.37 23.74
C LEU A 351 -5.40 1.11 25.09
N PRO A 352 -4.92 0.49 26.18
CA PRO A 352 -4.85 1.15 27.47
C PRO A 352 -3.84 2.29 27.45
N ARG A 353 -4.02 3.23 28.39
CA ARG A 353 -3.02 4.24 28.72
C ARG A 353 -2.21 3.78 29.93
N VAL A 354 -0.95 4.18 29.98
CA VAL A 354 -0.01 3.89 31.06
C VAL A 354 0.50 5.19 31.66
N ARG A 355 0.80 5.17 32.96
CA ARG A 355 1.47 6.28 33.64
C ARG A 355 2.97 6.03 33.60
N LEU A 356 3.73 6.98 33.07
CA LEU A 356 5.17 6.83 32.85
C LEU A 356 5.94 6.90 34.18
N GLY A 357 6.90 5.99 34.36
CA GLY A 357 7.77 5.93 35.53
C GLY A 357 8.88 6.98 35.53
N ALA A 358 9.72 6.94 36.56
CA ALA A 358 10.80 7.91 36.77
C ALA A 358 11.91 7.80 35.72
N GLU A 359 12.09 6.62 35.13
CA GLU A 359 13.01 6.33 34.03
C GLU A 359 12.75 7.18 32.78
N TRP A 360 11.54 7.75 32.63
CA TRP A 360 11.17 8.65 31.54
C TRP A 360 11.42 10.14 31.83
N GLY A 361 12.15 10.47 32.91
CA GLY A 361 12.66 11.81 33.17
C GLY A 361 11.55 12.88 33.23
N ALA A 362 11.62 13.88 32.33
CA ALA A 362 10.64 14.98 32.28
C ALA A 362 9.21 14.51 31.94
N ALA A 363 9.05 13.31 31.37
CA ALA A 363 7.75 12.72 31.09
C ALA A 363 7.20 11.90 32.28
N ALA A 364 7.97 11.71 33.36
CA ALA A 364 7.55 10.94 34.53
C ALA A 364 6.22 11.45 35.10
N GLY A 365 5.34 10.52 35.44
CA GLY A 365 4.01 10.78 35.98
C GLY A 365 2.95 11.16 34.95
N ARG A 366 3.31 11.42 33.69
CA ARG A 366 2.35 11.69 32.59
C ARG A 366 1.68 10.40 32.12
N TRP A 367 0.49 10.55 31.55
CA TRP A 367 -0.24 9.46 30.91
C TRP A 367 0.04 9.43 29.41
N ALA A 368 0.33 8.27 28.86
CA ALA A 368 0.49 8.06 27.42
C ALA A 368 -0.21 6.76 26.98
N PRO A 369 -0.56 6.59 25.69
CA PRO A 369 -0.93 5.28 25.15
C PRO A 369 0.18 4.27 25.42
N VAL A 370 -0.18 3.01 25.65
CA VAL A 370 0.80 1.91 25.87
C VAL A 370 1.78 1.76 24.70
N ALA A 371 1.32 2.00 23.47
CA ALA A 371 2.14 2.02 22.27
C ALA A 371 2.89 3.36 22.19
N ARG A 372 4.21 3.32 22.41
CA ARG A 372 5.11 4.47 22.38
C ARG A 372 5.48 4.85 20.96
N SER A 373 6.07 3.92 20.23
CA SER A 373 6.66 4.16 18.92
C SER A 373 6.09 3.17 17.91
N LYS A 374 5.89 3.63 16.68
CA LYS A 374 5.22 2.87 15.63
C LYS A 374 6.01 2.98 14.34
N LEU A 375 6.16 1.86 13.66
CA LEU A 375 6.94 1.73 12.44
C LEU A 375 6.14 0.95 11.42
N HIS A 376 5.82 1.62 10.32
CA HIS A 376 5.34 0.99 9.11
C HIS A 376 6.54 0.81 8.17
N GLY A 377 6.84 -0.43 7.78
CA GLY A 377 7.91 -0.73 6.85
C GLY A 377 7.48 -1.68 5.75
N HIS A 378 8.10 -1.59 4.58
CA HIS A 378 7.84 -2.52 3.47
C HIS A 378 8.86 -3.66 3.41
N ARG A 379 9.13 -4.24 4.59
CA ARG A 379 10.04 -5.36 4.79
C ARG A 379 9.25 -6.57 5.27
N GLY A 380 9.65 -7.77 4.83
CA GLY A 380 9.09 -9.02 5.33
C GLY A 380 9.73 -9.43 6.66
N ILE A 381 8.99 -10.21 7.46
CA ILE A 381 9.52 -10.85 8.66
C ILE A 381 9.63 -12.35 8.41
N ALA A 382 10.86 -12.87 8.39
CA ALA A 382 11.11 -14.30 8.21
C ALA A 382 10.91 -15.10 9.53
N ALA A 383 11.31 -14.51 10.66
CA ALA A 383 11.20 -15.14 11.98
C ALA A 383 11.17 -14.08 13.10
N TYR A 384 10.63 -14.46 14.26
CA TYR A 384 10.67 -13.65 15.49
C TYR A 384 10.79 -14.54 16.74
N ASP A 385 11.26 -13.95 17.85
CA ASP A 385 11.27 -14.59 19.18
C ASP A 385 9.94 -14.26 19.91
N PRO A 386 9.03 -15.23 20.10
CA PRO A 386 7.72 -15.00 20.71
C PRO A 386 7.81 -14.62 22.19
N ARG A 387 8.97 -14.78 22.84
CA ARG A 387 9.18 -14.34 24.23
C ARG A 387 9.46 -12.85 24.33
N ARG A 388 9.86 -12.22 23.23
CA ARG A 388 10.22 -10.79 23.15
C ARG A 388 9.24 -9.97 22.33
N VAL A 389 8.57 -10.61 21.37
CA VAL A 389 7.72 -9.95 20.38
C VAL A 389 6.42 -10.72 20.22
N GLU A 390 5.30 -10.02 20.09
CA GLU A 390 4.01 -10.61 19.74
C GLU A 390 3.67 -10.39 18.26
N PHE A 391 3.21 -11.43 17.59
CA PHE A 391 2.56 -11.31 16.28
C PHE A 391 1.03 -11.27 16.47
N VAL A 392 0.36 -10.27 15.89
CA VAL A 392 -1.09 -10.16 15.85
C VAL A 392 -1.59 -10.21 14.40
N PRO A 393 -2.30 -11.26 13.96
CA PRO A 393 -2.78 -11.33 12.59
C PRO A 393 -3.92 -10.33 12.35
N LEU A 394 -4.02 -9.84 11.11
CA LEU A 394 -5.20 -9.13 10.65
C LEU A 394 -6.42 -10.06 10.64
N ASP A 395 -7.60 -9.48 10.46
CA ASP A 395 -8.78 -10.29 10.19
C ASP A 395 -8.60 -11.06 8.87
N PRO A 396 -9.04 -12.32 8.78
CA PRO A 396 -8.73 -13.17 7.64
C PRO A 396 -9.06 -12.61 6.24
N PRO A 397 -10.16 -11.84 6.04
CA PRO A 397 -10.45 -11.23 4.74
C PRO A 397 -9.31 -10.37 4.17
N PHE A 398 -8.53 -9.70 5.02
CA PHE A 398 -7.41 -8.83 4.58
C PHE A 398 -6.21 -9.61 4.03
N TYR A 399 -6.13 -10.92 4.26
CA TYR A 399 -5.12 -11.79 3.64
C TYR A 399 -5.53 -12.27 2.25
N ARG A 400 -6.83 -12.22 1.94
CA ARG A 400 -7.37 -12.66 0.64
C ARG A 400 -7.65 -11.49 -0.28
N TYR A 401 -8.30 -10.47 0.24
CA TYR A 401 -8.73 -9.26 -0.45
C TYR A 401 -7.88 -8.10 0.04
N LEU A 402 -6.76 -7.92 -0.63
CA LEU A 402 -5.75 -6.95 -0.22
C LEU A 402 -6.28 -5.53 -0.40
N VAL A 403 -5.92 -4.63 0.52
CA VAL A 403 -6.31 -3.23 0.52
C VAL A 403 -5.12 -2.33 0.29
N SER A 404 -5.35 -1.18 -0.34
CA SER A 404 -4.30 -0.20 -0.58
C SER A 404 -3.90 0.55 0.68
N CYS A 405 -2.66 1.05 0.69
CA CYS A 405 -2.16 1.93 1.74
C CYS A 405 -3.00 3.19 1.89
N ALA A 406 -2.94 3.80 3.08
CA ALA A 406 -3.64 5.04 3.39
C ALA A 406 -5.16 4.99 3.17
N THR A 407 -5.75 3.79 3.25
CA THR A 407 -7.21 3.59 3.18
C THR A 407 -7.82 3.39 4.56
N ASP A 408 -9.12 3.69 4.68
CA ASP A 408 -9.91 3.42 5.87
C ASP A 408 -9.86 1.93 6.26
N ALA A 409 -9.85 1.04 5.27
CA ALA A 409 -9.84 -0.39 5.50
C ALA A 409 -8.51 -0.87 6.09
N GLN A 410 -7.38 -0.32 5.64
CA GLN A 410 -6.07 -0.61 6.22
C GLN A 410 -6.00 -0.14 7.68
N ALA A 411 -6.42 1.11 7.95
CA ALA A 411 -6.45 1.66 9.31
C ALA A 411 -7.33 0.84 10.26
N ARG A 412 -8.54 0.45 9.82
CA ARG A 412 -9.44 -0.44 10.57
C ARG A 412 -8.83 -1.82 10.83
N ALA A 413 -8.18 -2.41 9.83
CA ALA A 413 -7.54 -3.72 9.96
C ALA A 413 -6.42 -3.70 11.01
N ILE A 414 -5.55 -2.69 10.96
CA ILE A 414 -4.46 -2.50 11.92
C ILE A 414 -5.02 -2.27 13.31
N LYS A 415 -5.95 -1.32 13.47
CA LYS A 415 -6.60 -1.05 14.75
C LYS A 415 -7.20 -2.31 15.36
N ALA A 416 -7.96 -3.08 14.58
CA ALA A 416 -8.57 -4.33 15.04
C ALA A 416 -7.54 -5.39 15.45
N ALA A 417 -6.45 -5.54 14.68
CA ALA A 417 -5.38 -6.48 15.01
C ALA A 417 -4.66 -6.11 16.31
N PHE A 418 -4.24 -4.84 16.45
CA PHE A 418 -3.53 -4.36 17.63
C PHE A 418 -4.42 -4.31 18.87
N ALA A 419 -5.72 -4.05 18.72
CA ALA A 419 -6.68 -4.15 19.82
C ALA A 419 -6.76 -5.56 20.45
N ARG A 420 -6.38 -6.62 19.71
CA ARG A 420 -6.34 -8.01 20.21
C ARG A 420 -4.97 -8.40 20.79
N SER A 421 -3.98 -7.51 20.76
CA SER A 421 -2.64 -7.80 21.30
C SER A 421 -2.71 -8.04 22.81
N ARG A 422 -2.17 -9.17 23.27
CA ARG A 422 -2.03 -9.40 24.71
C ARG A 422 -0.95 -8.50 25.30
N ALA A 423 0.14 -8.29 24.57
CA ALA A 423 1.27 -7.49 25.06
C ALA A 423 0.96 -6.00 25.18
N LEU A 424 0.09 -5.45 24.33
CA LEU A 424 -0.36 -4.06 24.42
C LEU A 424 -1.56 -3.89 25.36
N GLN A 425 -2.46 -4.87 25.44
CA GLN A 425 -3.57 -4.83 26.40
C GLN A 425 -3.10 -5.02 27.86
N ASN A 426 -1.93 -5.66 28.05
CA ASN A 426 -1.30 -5.82 29.36
C ASN A 426 0.06 -5.09 29.40
N PRO A 427 0.14 -3.88 29.98
CA PRO A 427 1.38 -3.14 30.13
C PRO A 427 2.53 -3.96 30.77
N ASP A 428 2.21 -4.84 31.72
CA ASP A 428 3.17 -5.67 32.46
C ASP A 428 3.69 -6.88 31.66
N ASP A 429 3.15 -7.13 30.46
CA ASP A 429 3.65 -8.20 29.60
C ASP A 429 5.12 -7.93 29.22
N PRO A 430 6.05 -8.91 29.33
CA PRO A 430 7.46 -8.66 29.08
C PRO A 430 7.81 -8.40 27.60
N ARG A 431 6.90 -8.68 26.66
CA ARG A 431 7.16 -8.49 25.23
C ARG A 431 7.11 -7.00 24.89
N GLN A 432 8.22 -6.46 24.39
CA GLN A 432 8.42 -5.02 24.19
C GLN A 432 7.86 -4.52 22.86
N ALA A 433 7.69 -5.41 21.88
CA ALA A 433 7.21 -5.07 20.55
C ALA A 433 6.07 -5.99 20.10
N VAL A 434 5.19 -5.45 19.29
CA VAL A 434 4.06 -6.15 18.67
C VAL A 434 4.02 -5.80 17.20
N PHE A 435 3.74 -6.76 16.34
CA PHE A 435 3.62 -6.49 14.91
C PHE A 435 2.47 -7.22 14.26
N THR A 436 2.00 -6.67 13.14
CA THR A 436 1.16 -7.34 12.16
C THR A 436 1.81 -7.29 10.78
N VAL A 437 1.41 -8.20 9.89
CA VAL A 437 1.85 -8.23 8.50
C VAL A 437 0.69 -7.75 7.63
N LEU A 438 0.97 -6.75 6.79
CA LEU A 438 0.06 -6.24 5.77
C LEU A 438 0.35 -7.00 4.46
N PRO A 439 -0.49 -7.97 4.06
CA PRO A 439 -0.16 -8.86 2.96
C PRO A 439 -0.06 -8.09 1.64
N GLY A 440 1.03 -8.32 0.91
CA GLY A 440 1.33 -7.58 -0.33
C GLY A 440 1.87 -6.15 -0.12
N HIS A 441 2.09 -5.73 1.12
CA HIS A 441 2.52 -4.37 1.43
C HIS A 441 3.75 -4.32 2.36
N GLY A 442 3.65 -4.88 3.56
CA GLY A 442 4.72 -4.76 4.55
C GLY A 442 4.36 -5.21 5.97
N VAL A 443 4.87 -4.48 6.95
CA VAL A 443 4.72 -4.73 8.37
C VAL A 443 4.38 -3.43 9.10
N VAL A 444 3.53 -3.53 10.12
CA VAL A 444 3.37 -2.48 11.12
C VAL A 444 3.85 -3.03 12.46
N ILE A 445 4.72 -2.29 13.13
CA ILE A 445 5.33 -2.64 14.42
C ILE A 445 4.99 -1.53 15.42
N ALA A 446 4.55 -1.90 16.61
CA ALA A 446 4.45 -0.99 17.75
C ALA A 446 5.40 -1.44 18.87
N GLU A 447 6.05 -0.48 19.50
CA GLU A 447 6.91 -0.65 20.65
C GLU A 447 6.25 -0.04 21.89
N LYS A 448 6.37 -0.70 23.04
CA LYS A 448 5.84 -0.22 24.31
C LYS A 448 6.76 0.77 25.00
N TRP A 449 6.19 1.53 25.93
CA TRP A 449 6.97 2.08 27.03
C TRP A 449 7.53 0.92 27.86
N VAL A 450 8.84 0.95 28.10
CA VAL A 450 9.55 -0.02 28.95
C VAL A 450 9.88 0.64 30.28
N ALA A 451 9.62 -0.07 31.38
CA ALA A 451 10.01 0.35 32.72
C ALA A 451 11.51 0.11 32.98
#